data_AF-A0A517QMQ8-F1
#
_entry.id   AF-A0A517QMQ8-F1
#
_cell.length_a   1.000
_cell.length_b   1.000
_cell.length_c   1.000
_cell.angle_alpha   90.00
_cell.angle_beta   90.00
_cell.angle_gamma   90.00
#
_symmetry.space_group_name_H-M   'P 1'
#
loop_
_entity.id
_entity.type
_entity.pdbx_description
1 polymer ?
#
loop_
_entity_poly.entity_id
_entity_poly.type
_entity_poly.pdbx_seq_one_letter_code
_entity_poly.pdbx_strand_id
1 'polypeptide(L)'
;MLTLRDHHSGDLFDPWEYLGLKRRRLLDRSWAGVFRDYLLKQLPVRELAAEFRDDFGRPTKDLYVALGALILQQLHDFTDQQTTEAIALNIAWHYALDIRQDSDAYLCERTLRNYRKKVLDAGFDQVLFRTLTDKLIEEIGVDTSKQRLDSTAVRSAIRGLTRLGILVEATSKFLRELKRMHPEQYSLVDPEMIRKYVTRTGDGCFGDTRPSESKKRITEAAEDVFKLIGLFQNAECSNLESFQLLQQIFHEQCEVSDSAAESVTVRPPSKTECDGVINPADPDARYNKHRGTGYLVQIMETYEEDSEEPDVSNTPKPDLITHVAVDPLTMHDKDALPPAFNDTEQRGIKPQTLLADSHYGSTECIENGCERDVEIVSPAQTPKGKLQGKFTLEDFEVDEEGCITCCPTGQQPSETSVSGVRLQVIFSKETCEGDLLHFSGPFFMRKSMASSGQASLAR
;
A
#
# COMPACT_ATOMS: atom_id res chain seq x y z
N MET A 1 -23.28 -22.41 -14.80
CA MET A 1 -22.98 -23.73 -14.19
C MET A 1 -21.62 -23.67 -13.51
N LEU A 2 -21.56 -23.93 -12.21
CA LEU A 2 -20.35 -23.87 -11.39
C LEU A 2 -19.66 -25.24 -11.33
N THR A 3 -18.34 -25.27 -11.49
CA THR A 3 -17.52 -26.47 -11.29
C THR A 3 -16.81 -26.34 -9.94
N LEU A 4 -17.31 -27.09 -8.96
CA LEU A 4 -16.80 -27.12 -7.58
C LEU A 4 -16.57 -28.57 -7.19
N ARG A 5 -15.32 -28.95 -6.99
CA ARG A 5 -15.00 -30.25 -6.40
C ARG A 5 -15.09 -30.20 -4.88
N ASP A 6 -15.61 -31.25 -4.30
CA ASP A 6 -15.56 -31.46 -2.86
C ASP A 6 -14.17 -31.99 -2.45
N HIS A 7 -13.41 -31.17 -1.72
CA HIS A 7 -12.14 -31.55 -1.12
C HIS A 7 -12.26 -31.83 0.39
N HIS A 8 -13.46 -31.73 0.96
CA HIS A 8 -13.72 -32.03 2.36
C HIS A 8 -14.06 -33.51 2.57
N SER A 9 -14.80 -34.12 1.65
CA SER A 9 -15.08 -35.55 1.67
C SER A 9 -13.86 -36.37 1.26
N GLY A 10 -13.59 -37.44 2.01
CA GLY A 10 -12.53 -38.40 1.67
C GLY A 10 -12.87 -39.24 0.44
N ASP A 11 -11.84 -39.69 -0.26
CA ASP A 11 -12.02 -40.60 -1.40
C ASP A 11 -12.08 -42.06 -0.97
N LEU A 12 -12.85 -42.85 -1.72
CA LEU A 12 -12.88 -44.30 -1.55
C LEU A 12 -11.56 -44.97 -1.99
N PHE A 13 -10.84 -44.37 -2.94
CA PHE A 13 -9.55 -44.85 -3.46
C PHE A 13 -8.55 -43.68 -3.50
N ASP A 14 -7.27 -43.91 -3.17
CA ASP A 14 -6.25 -42.85 -3.26
C ASP A 14 -5.98 -42.51 -4.73
N PRO A 15 -6.34 -41.31 -5.19
CA PRO A 15 -6.17 -40.92 -6.59
C PRO A 15 -4.70 -40.81 -7.02
N TRP A 16 -3.77 -40.84 -6.07
CA TRP A 16 -2.33 -40.72 -6.31
C TRP A 16 -1.57 -42.03 -6.05
N GLU A 17 -2.27 -43.15 -5.86
CA GLU A 17 -1.65 -44.46 -5.56
C GLU A 17 -0.60 -44.85 -6.62
N TYR A 18 -0.84 -44.50 -7.88
CA TYR A 18 0.05 -44.76 -9.02
C TYR A 18 1.46 -44.16 -8.88
N LEU A 19 1.68 -43.20 -7.98
CA LEU A 19 2.98 -42.62 -7.71
C LEU A 19 3.91 -43.57 -6.93
N GLY A 20 3.35 -44.50 -6.17
CA GLY A 20 4.07 -45.31 -5.21
C GLY A 20 4.66 -44.51 -4.04
N LEU A 21 5.07 -45.22 -2.98
CA LEU A 21 5.44 -44.62 -1.69
C LEU A 21 6.58 -43.59 -1.75
N LYS A 22 7.61 -43.85 -2.58
CA LYS A 22 8.79 -42.97 -2.64
C LYS A 22 8.47 -41.60 -3.25
N ARG A 23 7.78 -41.57 -4.39
CA ARG A 23 7.40 -40.31 -5.06
C ARG A 23 6.33 -39.58 -4.26
N ARG A 24 5.38 -40.31 -3.67
CA ARG A 24 4.36 -39.74 -2.80
C ARG A 24 5.00 -39.00 -1.61
N ARG A 25 5.95 -39.64 -0.93
CA ARG A 25 6.68 -39.03 0.19
C ARG A 25 7.45 -37.76 -0.19
N LEU A 26 7.95 -37.66 -1.43
CA LEU A 26 8.59 -36.43 -1.92
C LEU A 26 7.59 -35.28 -2.05
N LEU A 27 6.37 -35.56 -2.53
CA LEU A 27 5.30 -34.57 -2.64
C LEU A 27 4.78 -34.17 -1.26
N ASP A 28 4.51 -35.14 -0.38
CA ASP A 28 4.01 -34.90 0.98
C ASP A 28 4.94 -33.98 1.79
N ARG A 29 6.26 -34.14 1.59
CA ARG A 29 7.29 -33.34 2.29
C ARG A 29 7.69 -32.05 1.56
N SER A 30 7.07 -31.76 0.42
CA SER A 30 7.33 -30.56 -0.35
C SER A 30 6.27 -29.50 -0.08
N TRP A 31 6.47 -28.30 -0.64
CA TRP A 31 5.46 -27.23 -0.68
C TRP A 31 4.10 -27.73 -1.20
N ALA A 32 4.07 -28.73 -2.08
CA ALA A 32 2.84 -29.26 -2.65
C ALA A 32 1.99 -29.99 -1.61
N GLY A 33 2.62 -30.73 -0.70
CA GLY A 33 1.95 -31.35 0.45
C GLY A 33 1.41 -30.30 1.40
N VAL A 34 2.23 -29.29 1.73
CA VAL A 34 1.80 -28.17 2.59
C VAL A 34 0.58 -27.48 2.01
N PHE A 35 0.62 -27.15 0.71
CA PHE A 35 -0.50 -26.48 0.05
C PHE A 35 -1.76 -27.35 0.04
N ARG A 36 -1.64 -28.62 -0.36
CA ARG A 36 -2.78 -29.54 -0.47
C ARG A 36 -3.47 -29.77 0.86
N ASP A 37 -2.67 -30.09 1.88
CA ASP A 37 -3.19 -30.63 3.14
C ASP A 37 -3.68 -29.52 4.08
N TYR A 38 -3.04 -28.35 4.03
CA TYR A 38 -3.33 -27.25 4.96
C TYR A 38 -4.03 -26.05 4.29
N LEU A 39 -3.70 -25.71 3.04
CA LEU A 39 -4.11 -24.43 2.43
C LEU A 39 -5.28 -24.56 1.44
N LEU A 40 -5.33 -25.62 0.64
CA LEU A 40 -6.30 -25.80 -0.45
C LEU A 40 -7.75 -25.71 0.06
N LYS A 41 -8.03 -26.31 1.22
CA LYS A 41 -9.39 -26.33 1.80
C LYS A 41 -9.81 -25.01 2.43
N GLN A 42 -8.87 -24.09 2.64
CA GLN A 42 -9.11 -22.77 3.20
C GLN A 42 -9.40 -21.71 2.13
N LEU A 43 -9.30 -22.07 0.84
CA LEU A 43 -9.58 -21.14 -0.24
C LEU A 43 -11.07 -20.73 -0.21
N PRO A 44 -11.38 -19.42 -0.32
CA PRO A 44 -12.75 -18.87 -0.26
C PRO A 44 -13.48 -19.10 -1.59
N VAL A 45 -13.61 -20.37 -1.96
CA VAL A 45 -14.17 -20.80 -3.24
C VAL A 45 -15.67 -20.55 -3.31
N ARG A 46 -16.37 -20.60 -2.17
CA ARG A 46 -17.82 -20.35 -2.12
C ARG A 46 -18.15 -18.88 -2.34
N GLU A 47 -17.34 -18.01 -1.76
CA GLU A 47 -17.39 -16.57 -1.92
C GLU A 47 -17.08 -16.21 -3.38
N LEU A 48 -16.03 -16.80 -3.96
CA LEU A 48 -15.74 -16.63 -5.39
C LEU A 48 -16.85 -17.17 -6.29
N ALA A 49 -17.50 -18.28 -5.93
CA ALA A 49 -18.59 -18.84 -6.71
C ALA A 49 -19.80 -17.88 -6.82
N ALA A 50 -20.03 -17.04 -5.81
CA ALA A 50 -21.11 -16.04 -5.82
C ALA A 50 -20.90 -14.95 -6.88
N GLU A 51 -19.65 -14.72 -7.33
CA GLU A 51 -19.29 -13.79 -8.41
C GLU A 51 -19.62 -14.31 -9.81
N PHE A 52 -20.21 -15.50 -9.91
CA PHE A 52 -20.60 -16.12 -11.18
C PHE A 52 -22.10 -16.34 -11.24
N ARG A 53 -22.65 -16.03 -12.41
CA ARG A 53 -24.03 -16.38 -12.73
C ARG A 53 -24.11 -17.85 -13.09
N ASP A 54 -25.07 -18.54 -12.51
CA ASP A 54 -25.33 -19.95 -12.77
C ASP A 54 -26.09 -20.17 -14.10
N ASP A 55 -26.86 -19.17 -14.54
CA ASP A 55 -27.76 -19.17 -15.69
C ASP A 55 -27.13 -18.78 -17.04
N PHE A 56 -25.86 -18.35 -17.07
CA PHE A 56 -25.26 -17.79 -18.28
C PHE A 56 -23.80 -18.24 -18.49
N GLY A 57 -23.47 -18.63 -19.73
CA GLY A 57 -22.11 -18.90 -20.18
C GLY A 57 -21.65 -20.36 -20.06
N ARG A 58 -20.37 -20.59 -20.39
CA ARG A 58 -19.71 -21.91 -20.27
C ARG A 58 -19.50 -22.25 -18.78
N PRO A 59 -19.55 -23.53 -18.39
CA PRO A 59 -19.14 -23.93 -17.05
C PRO A 59 -17.77 -23.37 -16.65
N THR A 60 -17.65 -22.97 -15.38
CA THR A 60 -16.37 -22.48 -14.85
C THR A 60 -15.33 -23.59 -14.91
N LYS A 61 -14.05 -23.20 -14.86
CA LYS A 61 -13.01 -24.13 -14.44
C LYS A 61 -13.19 -24.44 -12.96
N ASP A 62 -12.59 -25.53 -12.49
CA ASP A 62 -12.57 -25.83 -11.07
C ASP A 62 -12.00 -24.62 -10.30
N LEU A 63 -12.79 -24.11 -9.36
CA LEU A 63 -12.47 -22.86 -8.68
C LEU A 63 -11.36 -23.02 -7.63
N TYR A 64 -11.16 -24.22 -7.07
CA TYR A 64 -10.00 -24.52 -6.22
C TYR A 64 -8.73 -24.50 -7.06
N VAL A 65 -8.75 -25.12 -8.24
CA VAL A 65 -7.63 -25.08 -9.18
C VAL A 65 -7.34 -23.65 -9.63
N ALA A 66 -8.38 -22.87 -9.95
CA ALA A 66 -8.21 -21.48 -10.39
C ALA A 66 -7.59 -20.59 -9.30
N LEU A 67 -8.13 -20.61 -8.07
CA LEU A 67 -7.59 -19.81 -6.96
C LEU A 67 -6.20 -20.29 -6.55
N GLY A 68 -6.02 -21.59 -6.39
CA GLY A 68 -4.74 -22.15 -6.00
C GLY A 68 -3.66 -21.88 -7.05
N ALA A 69 -4.01 -21.92 -8.34
CA ALA A 69 -3.09 -21.53 -9.41
C ALA A 69 -2.61 -20.07 -9.30
N LEU A 70 -3.49 -19.14 -8.91
CA LEU A 70 -3.09 -17.74 -8.72
C LEU A 70 -2.10 -17.57 -7.56
N ILE A 71 -2.30 -18.31 -6.47
CA ILE A 71 -1.39 -18.29 -5.32
C ILE A 71 -0.05 -18.92 -5.67
N LEU A 72 -0.07 -20.12 -6.25
CA LEU A 72 1.13 -20.84 -6.67
C LEU A 72 1.91 -20.08 -7.75
N GLN A 73 1.22 -19.32 -8.60
CA GLN A 73 1.87 -18.42 -9.54
C GLN A 73 2.74 -17.38 -8.83
N GLN A 74 2.25 -16.76 -7.75
CA GLN A 74 3.03 -15.79 -6.98
C GLN A 74 4.14 -16.48 -6.17
N LEU A 75 3.83 -17.62 -5.55
CA LEU A 75 4.80 -18.40 -4.76
C LEU A 75 6.03 -18.82 -5.59
N HIS A 76 5.83 -19.13 -6.87
CA HIS A 76 6.89 -19.58 -7.77
C HIS A 76 7.44 -18.48 -8.69
N ASP A 77 6.93 -17.24 -8.59
CA ASP A 77 7.27 -16.12 -9.48
C ASP A 77 7.11 -16.48 -10.98
N PHE A 78 5.97 -17.08 -11.32
CA PHE A 78 5.69 -17.56 -12.68
C PHE A 78 4.93 -16.53 -13.53
N THR A 79 5.30 -16.46 -14.81
CA THR A 79 4.48 -15.81 -15.84
C THR A 79 3.15 -16.55 -16.06
N ASP A 80 2.18 -15.91 -16.70
CA ASP A 80 0.90 -16.56 -17.05
C ASP A 80 1.12 -17.79 -17.94
N GLN A 81 2.11 -17.74 -18.84
CA GLN A 81 2.48 -18.85 -19.71
C GLN A 81 3.07 -20.01 -18.91
N GLN A 82 4.03 -19.74 -18.02
CA GLN A 82 4.64 -20.76 -17.16
C GLN A 82 3.60 -21.38 -16.21
N THR A 83 2.65 -20.59 -15.70
CA THR A 83 1.55 -21.06 -14.86
C THR A 83 0.64 -22.01 -15.64
N THR A 84 0.28 -21.64 -16.87
CA THR A 84 -0.50 -22.49 -17.78
C THR A 84 0.21 -23.82 -18.03
N GLU A 85 1.52 -23.78 -18.29
CA GLU A 85 2.34 -24.97 -18.51
C GLU A 85 2.46 -25.83 -17.24
N ALA A 86 2.66 -25.22 -16.08
CA ALA A 86 2.76 -25.93 -14.81
C ALA A 86 1.45 -26.66 -14.47
N ILE A 87 0.30 -26.03 -14.63
CA ILE A 87 -1.01 -26.67 -14.44
C ILE A 87 -1.21 -27.82 -15.44
N ALA A 88 -0.66 -27.71 -16.66
CA ALA A 88 -0.79 -28.73 -17.67
C ALA A 88 0.10 -29.96 -17.42
N LEU A 89 1.34 -29.74 -16.99
CA LEU A 89 2.39 -30.77 -17.08
C LEU A 89 3.07 -31.09 -15.75
N ASN A 90 2.90 -30.29 -14.71
CA ASN A 90 3.64 -30.43 -13.46
C ASN A 90 2.85 -31.23 -12.41
N ILE A 91 3.34 -32.42 -12.11
CA ILE A 91 2.70 -33.33 -11.15
C ILE A 91 2.65 -32.79 -9.72
N ALA A 92 3.59 -31.93 -9.32
CA ALA A 92 3.54 -31.29 -8.01
C ALA A 92 2.40 -30.27 -7.93
N TRP A 93 2.11 -29.57 -9.04
CA TRP A 93 0.95 -28.68 -9.13
C TRP A 93 -0.36 -29.47 -9.16
N HIS A 94 -0.41 -30.57 -9.91
CA HIS A 94 -1.57 -31.46 -9.90
C HIS A 94 -1.85 -31.97 -8.49
N TYR A 95 -0.79 -32.37 -7.77
CA TYR A 95 -0.88 -32.83 -6.40
C TYR A 95 -1.34 -31.74 -5.44
N ALA A 96 -0.71 -30.56 -5.48
CA ALA A 96 -1.03 -29.42 -4.63
C ALA A 96 -2.48 -28.95 -4.78
N LEU A 97 -2.95 -28.87 -6.03
CA LEU A 97 -4.30 -28.41 -6.39
C LEU A 97 -5.33 -29.55 -6.41
N ASP A 98 -4.91 -30.77 -6.06
CA ASP A 98 -5.74 -31.97 -6.07
C ASP A 98 -6.49 -32.18 -7.42
N ILE A 99 -5.78 -31.94 -8.53
CA ILE A 99 -6.26 -32.13 -9.90
C ILE A 99 -6.28 -33.63 -10.21
N ARG A 100 -7.46 -34.16 -10.54
CA ARG A 100 -7.64 -35.61 -10.79
C ARG A 100 -8.32 -35.94 -12.11
N GLN A 101 -8.75 -34.91 -12.86
CA GLN A 101 -9.34 -35.06 -14.18
C GLN A 101 -8.57 -34.20 -15.18
N ASP A 102 -8.35 -34.74 -16.38
CA ASP A 102 -7.64 -34.03 -17.46
C ASP A 102 -8.33 -32.71 -17.85
N SER A 103 -9.64 -32.59 -17.64
CA SER A 103 -10.41 -31.37 -17.90
C SER A 103 -10.00 -30.18 -17.02
N ASP A 104 -9.46 -30.47 -15.83
CA ASP A 104 -9.08 -29.48 -14.81
C ASP A 104 -7.58 -29.16 -14.89
N ALA A 105 -6.78 -30.05 -15.49
CA ALA A 105 -5.35 -29.88 -15.74
C ALA A 105 -5.01 -28.85 -16.82
N TYR A 106 -5.86 -27.84 -17.08
CA TYR A 106 -5.54 -26.77 -18.03
C TYR A 106 -6.33 -25.49 -17.79
N LEU A 107 -5.61 -24.39 -17.59
CA LEU A 107 -6.12 -23.01 -17.60
C LEU A 107 -5.34 -22.20 -18.63
N CYS A 108 -6.02 -21.56 -19.58
CA CYS A 108 -5.33 -20.65 -20.49
C CYS A 108 -5.05 -19.29 -19.84
N GLU A 109 -4.06 -18.55 -20.35
CA GLU A 109 -3.65 -17.24 -19.83
C GLU A 109 -4.82 -16.26 -19.63
N ARG A 110 -5.75 -16.19 -20.59
CA ARG A 110 -6.92 -15.31 -20.48
C ARG A 110 -7.81 -15.68 -19.30
N THR A 111 -7.94 -16.97 -19.00
CA THR A 111 -8.72 -17.45 -17.86
C THR A 111 -8.05 -17.06 -16.55
N LEU A 112 -6.72 -17.24 -16.44
CA LEU A 112 -5.95 -16.79 -15.27
C LEU A 112 -6.12 -15.27 -15.02
N ARG A 113 -5.98 -14.45 -16.07
CA ARG A 113 -6.18 -12.99 -15.98
C ARG A 113 -7.58 -12.60 -15.52
N ASN A 114 -8.61 -13.29 -16.04
CA ASN A 114 -9.99 -13.02 -15.67
C ASN A 114 -10.27 -13.37 -14.20
N TYR A 115 -9.78 -14.52 -13.72
CA TYR A 115 -9.92 -14.89 -12.31
C TYR A 115 -9.14 -13.94 -11.40
N ARG A 116 -7.90 -13.57 -11.76
CA ARG A 116 -7.12 -12.58 -11.02
C ARG A 116 -7.86 -11.27 -10.88
N LYS A 117 -8.44 -10.76 -11.98
CA LYS A 117 -9.26 -9.56 -11.95
C LYS A 117 -10.45 -9.72 -11.00
N LYS A 118 -11.20 -10.82 -11.08
CA LYS A 118 -12.34 -11.07 -10.17
C LYS A 118 -11.93 -11.13 -8.69
N VAL A 119 -10.79 -11.75 -8.38
CA VAL A 119 -10.26 -11.84 -7.01
C VAL A 119 -9.93 -10.44 -6.48
N LEU A 120 -9.28 -9.60 -7.29
CA LEU A 120 -8.94 -8.23 -6.91
C LEU A 120 -10.18 -7.33 -6.79
N ASP A 121 -11.09 -7.38 -7.77
CA ASP A 121 -12.32 -6.58 -7.77
C ASP A 121 -13.21 -6.92 -6.56
N ALA A 122 -13.20 -8.17 -6.10
CA ALA A 122 -13.94 -8.64 -4.92
C ALA A 122 -13.20 -8.45 -3.58
N GLY A 123 -11.95 -7.96 -3.59
CA GLY A 123 -11.14 -7.80 -2.36
C GLY A 123 -10.76 -9.12 -1.68
N PHE A 124 -10.70 -10.23 -2.43
CA PHE A 124 -10.36 -11.55 -1.88
C PHE A 124 -8.87 -11.75 -1.65
N ASP A 125 -8.02 -10.87 -2.15
CA ASP A 125 -6.58 -10.85 -1.86
C ASP A 125 -6.31 -10.73 -0.34
N GLN A 126 -6.98 -9.81 0.35
CA GLN A 126 -6.87 -9.68 1.81
C GLN A 126 -7.44 -10.89 2.55
N VAL A 127 -8.58 -11.42 2.09
CA VAL A 127 -9.20 -12.61 2.67
C VAL A 127 -8.29 -13.82 2.54
N LEU A 128 -7.71 -14.03 1.36
CA LEU A 128 -6.75 -15.09 1.08
C LEU A 128 -5.51 -14.95 1.97
N PHE A 129 -4.89 -13.77 2.00
CA PHE A 129 -3.72 -13.53 2.84
C PHE A 129 -3.98 -13.87 4.30
N ARG A 130 -5.03 -13.27 4.91
CA ARG A 130 -5.38 -13.51 6.32
C ARG A 130 -5.65 -14.98 6.60
N THR A 131 -6.53 -15.60 5.82
CA THR A 131 -6.97 -16.99 6.05
C THR A 131 -5.81 -17.98 5.94
N LEU A 132 -4.95 -17.81 4.93
CA LEU A 132 -3.82 -18.72 4.72
C LEU A 132 -2.71 -18.50 5.75
N THR A 133 -2.39 -17.25 6.08
CA THR A 133 -1.40 -16.92 7.11
C THR A 133 -1.85 -17.42 8.48
N ASP A 134 -3.10 -17.18 8.87
CA ASP A 134 -3.63 -17.61 10.17
C ASP A 134 -3.61 -19.14 10.28
N LYS A 135 -3.92 -19.84 9.18
CA LYS A 135 -3.81 -21.31 9.13
C LYS A 135 -2.37 -21.79 9.29
N LEU A 136 -1.40 -21.11 8.66
CA LEU A 136 0.02 -21.45 8.82
C LEU A 136 0.52 -21.18 10.23
N ILE A 137 0.11 -20.07 10.85
CA ILE A 137 0.44 -19.74 12.25
C ILE A 137 -0.06 -20.86 13.17
N GLU A 138 -1.32 -21.29 13.02
CA GLU A 138 -1.92 -22.35 13.83
C GLU A 138 -1.19 -23.69 13.66
N GLU A 139 -0.96 -24.14 12.43
CA GLU A 139 -0.42 -25.48 12.14
C GLU A 139 1.09 -25.59 12.44
N ILE A 140 1.84 -24.51 12.25
CA ILE A 140 3.27 -24.47 12.57
C ILE A 140 3.49 -24.14 14.06
N GLY A 141 2.50 -23.49 14.70
CA GLY A 141 2.60 -22.99 16.06
C GLY A 141 3.58 -21.83 16.19
N VAL A 142 3.56 -20.89 15.24
CA VAL A 142 4.42 -19.69 15.27
C VAL A 142 3.98 -18.77 16.40
N ASP A 143 4.94 -18.28 17.19
CA ASP A 143 4.66 -17.29 18.23
C ASP A 143 4.50 -15.90 17.59
N THR A 144 3.36 -15.27 17.84
CA THR A 144 3.02 -13.93 17.33
C THR A 144 3.23 -12.83 18.36
N SER A 145 3.75 -13.15 19.56
CA SER A 145 3.96 -12.19 20.65
C SER A 145 5.01 -11.13 20.30
N LYS A 146 6.00 -11.49 19.49
CA LYS A 146 7.06 -10.60 19.02
C LYS A 146 6.94 -10.40 17.52
N GLN A 147 6.76 -9.15 17.11
CA GLN A 147 6.66 -8.79 15.70
C GLN A 147 7.48 -7.54 15.39
N ARG A 148 7.84 -7.37 14.12
CA ARG A 148 8.50 -6.17 13.61
C ARG A 148 7.67 -5.53 12.51
N LEU A 149 7.60 -4.21 12.48
CA LEU A 149 6.91 -3.43 11.45
C LEU A 149 7.90 -2.52 10.72
N ASP A 150 7.89 -2.60 9.39
CA ASP A 150 8.62 -1.67 8.54
C ASP A 150 7.77 -1.24 7.34
N SER A 151 8.11 -0.07 6.79
CA SER A 151 7.49 0.47 5.60
C SER A 151 8.44 0.42 4.42
N THR A 152 7.91 0.13 3.23
CA THR A 152 8.66 0.20 1.98
C THR A 152 7.88 0.95 0.91
N ALA A 153 8.59 1.61 0.01
CA ALA A 153 7.98 2.33 -1.10
C ALA A 153 7.89 1.43 -2.34
N VAL A 154 6.68 1.09 -2.77
CA VAL A 154 6.45 0.40 -4.05
C VAL A 154 6.17 1.43 -5.12
N ARG A 155 7.06 1.51 -6.11
CA ARG A 155 6.96 2.52 -7.17
C ARG A 155 5.99 2.06 -8.25
N SER A 156 5.10 2.96 -8.65
CA SER A 156 4.24 2.72 -9.79
C SER A 156 5.05 2.75 -11.09
N ALA A 157 4.87 1.74 -11.95
CA ALA A 157 5.54 1.62 -13.24
C ALA A 157 4.84 2.45 -14.33
N ILE A 158 4.60 3.72 -14.04
CA ILE A 158 3.87 4.64 -14.91
C ILE A 158 4.76 5.75 -15.45
N ARG A 159 4.37 6.28 -16.60
CA ARG A 159 5.02 7.46 -17.19
C ARG A 159 4.71 8.71 -16.35
N GLY A 160 5.71 9.54 -16.08
CA GLY A 160 5.47 10.88 -15.53
C GLY A 160 4.73 11.77 -16.54
N LEU A 161 3.59 12.32 -16.14
CA LEU A 161 2.76 13.19 -16.98
C LEU A 161 2.82 14.64 -16.48
N THR A 162 2.72 15.59 -17.41
CA THR A 162 2.42 16.99 -17.08
C THR A 162 0.93 17.13 -16.79
N ARG A 163 0.50 18.22 -16.17
CA ARG A 163 -0.94 18.52 -15.95
C ARG A 163 -1.79 18.42 -17.22
N LEU A 164 -1.29 18.99 -18.32
CA LEU A 164 -1.89 18.81 -19.64
C LEU A 164 -1.93 17.34 -20.07
N GLY A 165 -0.83 16.60 -19.88
CA GLY A 165 -0.77 15.17 -20.15
C GLY A 165 -1.81 14.36 -19.38
N ILE A 166 -2.06 14.70 -18.12
CA ILE A 166 -3.09 14.05 -17.28
C ILE A 166 -4.48 14.26 -17.89
N LEU A 167 -4.86 15.50 -18.22
CA LEU A 167 -6.14 15.81 -18.88
C LEU A 167 -6.29 15.06 -20.21
N VAL A 168 -5.24 15.05 -21.03
CA VAL A 168 -5.23 14.38 -22.34
C VAL A 168 -5.40 12.87 -22.21
N GLU A 169 -4.65 12.22 -21.32
CA GLU A 169 -4.74 10.78 -21.13
C GLU A 169 -6.06 10.37 -20.47
N ALA A 170 -6.59 11.16 -19.54
CA ALA A 170 -7.90 10.92 -18.92
C ALA A 170 -9.03 11.00 -19.96
N THR A 171 -9.00 12.05 -20.79
CA THR A 171 -9.98 12.23 -21.88
C THR A 171 -9.89 11.08 -22.87
N SER A 172 -8.67 10.68 -23.25
CA SER A 172 -8.44 9.55 -24.15
C SER A 172 -8.97 8.23 -23.56
N LYS A 173 -8.76 7.99 -22.26
CA LYS A 173 -9.26 6.81 -21.54
C LYS A 173 -10.79 6.78 -21.57
N PHE A 174 -11.45 7.88 -21.19
CA PHE A 174 -12.91 8.01 -21.23
C PHE A 174 -13.47 7.78 -22.63
N LEU A 175 -12.96 8.48 -23.65
CA LEU A 175 -13.49 8.37 -25.01
C LEU A 175 -13.33 6.96 -25.61
N ARG A 176 -12.25 6.25 -25.29
CA ARG A 176 -12.07 4.85 -25.73
C ARG A 176 -13.04 3.90 -25.04
N GLU A 177 -13.28 4.10 -23.75
CA GLU A 177 -14.26 3.30 -23.01
C GLU A 177 -15.70 3.61 -23.47
N LEU A 178 -16.03 4.88 -23.65
CA LEU A 178 -17.30 5.34 -24.18
C LEU A 178 -17.60 4.68 -25.53
N LYS A 179 -16.62 4.64 -26.45
CA LYS A 179 -16.75 3.95 -27.75
C LYS A 179 -17.10 2.46 -27.61
N ARG A 180 -16.53 1.79 -26.60
CA ARG A 180 -16.69 0.35 -26.36
C ARG A 180 -18.03 0.02 -25.69
N MET A 181 -18.44 0.84 -24.72
CA MET A 181 -19.59 0.55 -23.85
C MET A 181 -20.88 1.24 -24.30
N HIS A 182 -20.79 2.48 -24.82
CA HIS A 182 -21.94 3.28 -25.26
C HIS A 182 -21.67 3.90 -26.64
N PRO A 183 -21.66 3.10 -27.72
CA PRO A 183 -21.31 3.56 -29.07
C PRO A 183 -22.25 4.65 -29.60
N GLU A 184 -23.53 4.65 -29.20
CA GLU A 184 -24.49 5.70 -29.57
C GLU A 184 -24.11 7.06 -28.96
N GLN A 185 -23.74 7.08 -27.68
CA GLN A 185 -23.29 8.30 -27.01
C GLN A 185 -21.94 8.78 -27.54
N TYR A 186 -21.05 7.85 -27.91
CA TYR A 186 -19.78 8.19 -28.57
C TYR A 186 -19.98 8.94 -29.89
N SER A 187 -21.07 8.69 -30.62
CA SER A 187 -21.38 9.39 -31.88
C SER A 187 -21.73 10.87 -31.70
N LEU A 188 -22.06 11.30 -30.48
CA LEU A 188 -22.35 12.70 -30.14
C LEU A 188 -21.09 13.54 -29.90
N VAL A 189 -19.93 12.89 -29.74
CA VAL A 189 -18.66 13.58 -29.50
C VAL A 189 -18.18 14.28 -30.75
N ASP A 190 -17.76 15.54 -30.62
CA ASP A 190 -17.19 16.33 -31.72
C ASP A 190 -16.02 15.55 -32.38
N PRO A 191 -16.07 15.33 -33.72
CA PRO A 191 -14.99 14.69 -34.46
C PRO A 191 -13.60 15.32 -34.22
N GLU A 192 -13.55 16.63 -33.97
CA GLU A 192 -12.29 17.31 -33.63
C GLU A 192 -11.75 16.87 -32.26
N MET A 193 -12.60 16.63 -31.26
CA MET A 193 -12.16 16.06 -29.98
C MET A 193 -11.63 14.63 -30.15
N ILE A 194 -12.31 13.82 -30.96
CA ILE A 194 -11.85 12.45 -31.28
C ILE A 194 -10.46 12.51 -31.94
N ARG A 195 -10.27 13.44 -32.89
CA ARG A 195 -8.99 13.66 -33.55
C ARG A 195 -7.89 14.04 -32.56
N LYS A 196 -8.14 15.01 -31.67
CA LYS A 196 -7.17 15.50 -30.67
C LYS A 196 -6.78 14.43 -29.64
N TYR A 197 -7.75 13.77 -29.00
CA TYR A 197 -7.51 12.94 -27.81
C TYR A 197 -7.35 11.44 -28.12
N VAL A 198 -8.00 10.93 -29.17
CA VAL A 198 -8.00 9.49 -29.49
C VAL A 198 -7.05 9.18 -30.64
N THR A 199 -7.25 9.82 -31.80
CA THR A 199 -6.46 9.54 -33.01
C THR A 199 -5.07 10.16 -32.97
N ARG A 200 -4.92 11.32 -32.32
CA ARG A 200 -3.66 12.05 -32.12
C ARG A 200 -2.93 12.32 -33.44
N THR A 201 -3.61 12.97 -34.39
CA THR A 201 -3.04 13.34 -35.70
C THR A 201 -2.98 14.85 -35.91
N GLY A 202 -1.89 15.33 -36.55
CA GLY A 202 -1.65 16.76 -36.86
C GLY A 202 -1.09 17.57 -35.69
N ASP A 203 -1.22 18.91 -35.75
CA ASP A 203 -0.77 19.86 -34.71
C ASP A 203 -1.44 19.67 -33.34
N GLY A 204 -2.50 18.84 -33.28
CA GLY A 204 -3.17 18.39 -32.07
C GLY A 204 -2.38 17.37 -31.25
N CYS A 205 -1.19 16.96 -31.71
CA CYS A 205 -0.25 16.23 -30.90
C CYS A 205 0.33 17.16 -29.83
N PHE A 206 -0.08 16.95 -28.57
CA PHE A 206 0.50 17.61 -27.39
C PHE A 206 1.98 17.25 -27.13
N GLY A 207 2.71 16.79 -28.16
CA GLY A 207 4.15 16.57 -28.17
C GLY A 207 4.90 17.83 -28.59
N ASP A 208 5.99 18.13 -27.88
CA ASP A 208 7.03 19.11 -28.20
C ASP A 208 6.58 20.55 -28.48
N THR A 209 5.87 21.16 -27.52
CA THR A 209 5.57 22.60 -27.56
C THR A 209 6.41 23.45 -26.62
N ARG A 210 6.64 24.70 -27.04
CA ARG A 210 7.31 25.71 -26.21
C ARG A 210 6.48 25.99 -24.94
N PRO A 211 7.11 26.38 -23.81
CA PRO A 211 6.40 26.73 -22.57
C PRO A 211 5.35 27.86 -22.71
N SER A 212 5.45 28.70 -23.73
CA SER A 212 4.44 29.73 -24.04
C SER A 212 3.17 29.15 -24.67
N GLU A 213 3.28 28.04 -25.40
CA GLU A 213 2.17 27.36 -26.07
C GLU A 213 1.49 26.35 -25.13
N SER A 214 2.22 25.83 -24.14
CA SER A 214 1.68 24.87 -23.16
C SER A 214 0.57 25.47 -22.28
N LYS A 215 0.69 26.75 -21.91
CA LYS A 215 -0.36 27.48 -21.17
C LYS A 215 -1.65 27.63 -21.96
N LYS A 216 -1.54 27.85 -23.28
CA LYS A 216 -2.72 27.95 -24.14
C LYS A 216 -3.39 26.59 -24.30
N ARG A 217 -2.58 25.54 -24.52
CA ARG A 217 -3.06 24.17 -24.72
C ARG A 217 -3.74 23.56 -23.50
N ILE A 218 -3.26 23.86 -22.29
CA ILE A 218 -3.93 23.38 -21.07
C ILE A 218 -5.30 24.04 -20.88
N THR A 219 -5.46 25.31 -21.24
CA THR A 219 -6.76 25.98 -21.22
C THR A 219 -7.71 25.39 -22.27
N GLU A 220 -7.25 25.18 -23.50
CA GLU A 220 -8.03 24.52 -24.56
C GLU A 220 -8.47 23.11 -24.15
N ALA A 221 -7.57 22.35 -23.50
CA ALA A 221 -7.90 21.02 -22.99
C ALA A 221 -8.91 21.08 -21.84
N ALA A 222 -8.79 22.04 -20.93
CA ALA A 222 -9.75 22.23 -19.85
C ALA A 222 -11.15 22.58 -20.38
N GLU A 223 -11.26 23.44 -21.38
CA GLU A 223 -12.52 23.77 -22.04
C GLU A 223 -13.14 22.57 -22.76
N ASP A 224 -12.33 21.77 -23.47
CA ASP A 224 -12.79 20.55 -24.13
C ASP A 224 -13.32 19.53 -23.10
N VAL A 225 -12.61 19.34 -21.99
CA VAL A 225 -13.04 18.46 -20.89
C VAL A 225 -14.32 18.96 -20.25
N PHE A 226 -14.44 20.26 -19.99
CA PHE A 226 -15.66 20.85 -19.43
C PHE A 226 -16.89 20.60 -20.32
N LYS A 227 -16.75 20.76 -21.65
CA LYS A 227 -17.82 20.43 -22.61
C LYS A 227 -18.19 18.96 -22.58
N LEU A 228 -17.22 18.04 -22.49
CA LEU A 228 -17.47 16.60 -22.38
C LEU A 228 -18.20 16.25 -21.08
N ILE A 229 -17.80 16.85 -19.95
CA ILE A 229 -18.48 16.67 -18.67
C ILE A 229 -19.92 17.16 -18.77
N GLY A 230 -20.16 18.36 -19.30
CA GLY A 230 -21.50 18.92 -19.48
C GLY A 230 -22.40 18.08 -20.40
N LEU A 231 -21.82 17.46 -21.43
CA LEU A 231 -22.55 16.60 -22.37
C LEU A 231 -23.01 15.28 -21.72
N PHE A 232 -22.19 14.70 -20.84
CA PHE A 232 -22.40 13.34 -20.35
C PHE A 232 -22.75 13.22 -18.86
N GLN A 233 -22.72 14.31 -18.09
CA GLN A 233 -23.02 14.29 -16.64
C GLN A 233 -24.38 13.64 -16.28
N ASN A 234 -25.37 13.75 -17.17
CA ASN A 234 -26.72 13.18 -17.00
C ASN A 234 -26.99 12.00 -17.94
N ALA A 235 -25.97 11.48 -18.62
CA ALA A 235 -26.08 10.34 -19.53
C ALA A 235 -25.75 9.03 -18.81
N GLU A 236 -26.11 7.88 -19.40
CA GLU A 236 -25.82 6.57 -18.79
C GLU A 236 -24.32 6.31 -18.58
N CYS A 237 -23.47 6.86 -19.45
CA CYS A 237 -22.02 6.73 -19.35
C CYS A 237 -21.39 7.50 -18.18
N SER A 238 -22.16 8.30 -17.44
CA SER A 238 -21.66 8.98 -16.24
C SER A 238 -21.25 7.99 -15.14
N ASN A 239 -21.78 6.77 -15.18
CA ASN A 239 -21.42 5.68 -14.27
C ASN A 239 -20.10 4.99 -14.64
N LEU A 240 -19.47 5.34 -15.76
CA LEU A 240 -18.16 4.78 -16.12
C LEU A 240 -17.09 5.33 -15.19
N GLU A 241 -16.24 4.45 -14.65
CA GLU A 241 -15.09 4.84 -13.82
C GLU A 241 -14.18 5.85 -14.54
N SER A 242 -13.99 5.71 -15.86
CA SER A 242 -13.20 6.65 -16.63
C SER A 242 -13.83 8.04 -16.75
N PHE A 243 -15.16 8.17 -16.69
CA PHE A 243 -15.84 9.45 -16.66
C PHE A 243 -15.72 10.11 -15.29
N GLN A 244 -15.95 9.35 -14.22
CA GLN A 244 -15.80 9.82 -12.84
C GLN A 244 -14.37 10.30 -12.57
N LEU A 245 -13.37 9.54 -13.06
CA LEU A 245 -11.97 9.93 -13.00
C LEU A 245 -11.68 11.22 -13.79
N LEU A 246 -12.28 11.38 -14.97
CA LEU A 246 -12.15 12.61 -15.77
C LEU A 246 -12.73 13.83 -15.03
N GLN A 247 -13.89 13.67 -14.39
CA GLN A 247 -14.51 14.71 -13.57
C GLN A 247 -13.63 15.08 -12.37
N GLN A 248 -13.12 14.09 -11.63
CA GLN A 248 -12.22 14.30 -10.51
C GLN A 248 -10.99 15.11 -10.93
N ILE A 249 -10.29 14.65 -11.97
CA ILE A 249 -9.10 15.33 -12.50
C ILE A 249 -9.43 16.77 -12.92
N PHE A 250 -10.60 17.00 -13.54
CA PHE A 250 -11.03 18.32 -13.92
C PHE A 250 -11.21 19.23 -12.69
N HIS A 251 -11.90 18.78 -11.65
CA HIS A 251 -12.12 19.56 -10.43
C HIS A 251 -10.83 19.85 -9.64
N GLU A 252 -9.88 18.90 -9.63
CA GLU A 252 -8.56 19.06 -9.02
C GLU A 252 -7.71 20.10 -9.74
N GLN A 253 -7.83 20.20 -11.08
CA GLN A 253 -6.95 21.07 -11.89
C GLN A 253 -7.59 22.37 -12.35
N CYS A 254 -8.91 22.48 -12.34
CA CYS A 254 -9.66 23.58 -12.92
C CYS A 254 -10.71 24.13 -11.95
N GLU A 255 -11.13 25.38 -12.20
CA GLU A 255 -12.25 26.05 -11.56
C GLU A 255 -13.18 26.59 -12.64
N VAL A 256 -14.49 26.48 -12.40
CA VAL A 256 -15.53 27.07 -13.23
C VAL A 256 -15.99 28.34 -12.53
N SER A 257 -16.05 29.45 -13.26
CA SER A 257 -16.51 30.73 -12.73
C SER A 257 -18.02 30.90 -12.91
N ASP A 258 -18.74 31.27 -11.85
CA ASP A 258 -20.20 31.52 -11.83
C ASP A 258 -20.64 32.79 -12.60
N SER A 259 -19.79 33.32 -13.47
CA SER A 259 -20.14 34.46 -14.33
C SER A 259 -21.08 34.02 -15.45
N ALA A 260 -21.83 34.97 -16.02
CA ALA A 260 -22.82 34.73 -17.09
C ALA A 260 -22.30 34.03 -18.36
N ALA A 261 -20.99 33.74 -18.45
CA ALA A 261 -20.34 33.08 -19.57
C ALA A 261 -19.59 31.78 -19.18
N GLU A 262 -19.79 31.21 -17.96
CA GLU A 262 -19.14 29.97 -17.46
C GLU A 262 -17.71 29.78 -17.99
N SER A 263 -16.77 30.63 -17.56
CA SER A 263 -15.38 30.53 -18.03
C SER A 263 -14.58 29.53 -17.18
N VAL A 264 -13.86 28.64 -17.86
CA VAL A 264 -12.98 27.63 -17.23
C VAL A 264 -11.60 28.24 -17.00
N THR A 265 -11.10 28.13 -15.78
CA THR A 265 -9.75 28.58 -15.42
C THR A 265 -8.93 27.43 -14.86
N VAL A 266 -7.65 27.35 -15.24
CA VAL A 266 -6.74 26.31 -14.76
C VAL A 266 -6.11 26.80 -13.46
N ARG A 267 -6.27 26.04 -12.37
CA ARG A 267 -5.69 26.36 -11.06
C ARG A 267 -4.17 26.47 -11.15
N PRO A 268 -3.51 27.33 -10.36
CA PRO A 268 -2.06 27.31 -10.25
C PRO A 268 -1.58 26.00 -9.60
N PRO A 269 -0.34 25.54 -9.85
CA PRO A 269 0.21 24.38 -9.16
C PRO A 269 0.23 24.62 -7.63
N SER A 270 -0.47 23.75 -6.89
CA SER A 270 -0.42 23.75 -5.42
C SER A 270 0.89 23.14 -4.93
N LYS A 271 1.44 23.68 -3.83
CA LYS A 271 2.63 23.13 -3.15
C LYS A 271 2.28 22.29 -1.93
N THR A 272 1.01 22.31 -1.51
CA THR A 272 0.54 21.76 -0.23
C THR A 272 -0.39 20.55 -0.41
N GLU A 273 -1.05 20.44 -1.56
CA GLU A 273 -1.96 19.33 -1.87
C GLU A 273 -1.22 18.30 -2.75
N CYS A 274 -0.77 17.21 -2.13
CA CYS A 274 -0.05 16.11 -2.82
C CYS A 274 -0.97 14.91 -3.11
N ASP A 275 -2.27 15.01 -2.79
CA ASP A 275 -3.22 13.89 -2.82
C ASP A 275 -4.06 13.81 -4.11
N GLY A 276 -3.85 14.70 -5.07
CA GLY A 276 -4.54 14.67 -6.37
C GLY A 276 -4.06 13.55 -7.30
N VAL A 277 -4.84 13.28 -8.34
CA VAL A 277 -4.52 12.28 -9.36
C VAL A 277 -3.32 12.72 -10.19
N ILE A 278 -2.26 11.93 -10.13
CA ILE A 278 -1.00 12.19 -10.86
C ILE A 278 -0.94 11.50 -12.22
N ASN A 279 -1.71 10.42 -12.42
CA ASN A 279 -1.76 9.69 -13.69
C ASN A 279 -3.06 8.89 -13.84
N PRO A 280 -3.82 9.03 -14.94
CA PRO A 280 -5.06 8.27 -15.15
C PRO A 280 -4.88 6.75 -15.34
N ALA A 281 -3.67 6.30 -15.63
CA ALA A 281 -3.34 4.87 -15.74
C ALA A 281 -3.22 4.19 -14.37
N ASP A 282 -2.91 4.95 -13.32
CA ASP A 282 -2.79 4.49 -11.94
C ASP A 282 -3.26 5.63 -11.00
N PRO A 283 -4.59 5.80 -10.86
CA PRO A 283 -5.18 6.97 -10.20
C PRO A 283 -4.96 6.99 -8.68
N ASP A 284 -4.65 5.85 -8.07
CA ASP A 284 -4.48 5.71 -6.62
C ASP A 284 -3.03 5.97 -6.17
N ALA A 285 -2.07 5.95 -7.10
CA ALA A 285 -0.69 6.28 -6.80
C ALA A 285 -0.55 7.75 -6.33
N ARG A 286 0.34 7.98 -5.36
CA ARG A 286 0.66 9.32 -4.86
C ARG A 286 2.13 9.66 -5.01
N TYR A 287 2.43 10.96 -4.94
CA TYR A 287 3.79 11.46 -5.05
C TYR A 287 4.36 11.84 -3.68
N ASN A 288 5.58 11.39 -3.44
CA ASN A 288 6.41 11.77 -2.31
C ASN A 288 7.76 12.26 -2.81
N LYS A 289 8.24 13.38 -2.26
CA LYS A 289 9.49 14.02 -2.68
C LYS A 289 10.72 13.10 -2.56
N HIS A 290 10.75 12.24 -1.55
CA HIS A 290 11.90 11.38 -1.25
C HIS A 290 11.76 9.99 -1.87
N ARG A 291 10.53 9.49 -2.01
CA ARG A 291 10.23 8.11 -2.44
C ARG A 291 9.73 8.02 -3.89
N GLY A 292 9.41 9.14 -4.54
CA GLY A 292 8.92 9.20 -5.92
C GLY A 292 7.41 9.01 -6.00
N THR A 293 6.96 8.27 -7.02
CA THR A 293 5.53 8.03 -7.28
C THR A 293 5.19 6.57 -7.04
N GLY A 294 4.14 6.30 -6.25
CA GLY A 294 3.65 4.95 -5.99
C GLY A 294 2.88 4.87 -4.69
N TYR A 295 3.17 3.83 -3.91
CA TYR A 295 2.45 3.40 -2.72
C TYR A 295 3.41 3.17 -1.56
N LEU A 296 2.91 3.42 -0.35
CA LEU A 296 3.54 2.99 0.88
C LEU A 296 3.02 1.60 1.21
N VAL A 297 3.92 0.64 1.43
CA VAL A 297 3.53 -0.70 1.86
C VAL A 297 4.07 -0.92 3.26
N GLN A 298 3.17 -1.29 4.17
CA GLN A 298 3.47 -1.61 5.56
C GLN A 298 3.47 -3.11 5.71
N ILE A 299 4.54 -3.65 6.28
CA ILE A 299 4.72 -5.10 6.43
C ILE A 299 5.06 -5.39 7.89
N MET A 300 4.21 -6.20 8.52
CA MET A 300 4.48 -6.74 9.85
C MET A 300 4.84 -8.22 9.74
N GLU A 301 5.86 -8.63 10.48
CA GLU A 301 6.40 -9.99 10.44
C GLU A 301 6.71 -10.47 11.86
N THR A 302 6.48 -11.74 12.14
CA THR A 302 6.96 -12.36 13.39
C THR A 302 8.48 -12.47 13.37
N TYR A 303 9.09 -12.55 14.56
CA TYR A 303 10.48 -12.94 14.68
C TYR A 303 10.71 -13.72 15.98
N GLU A 304 11.66 -14.64 15.95
CA GLU A 304 12.21 -15.26 17.16
C GLU A 304 13.61 -14.69 17.43
N GLU A 305 13.95 -14.52 18.71
CA GLU A 305 15.31 -14.16 19.10
C GLU A 305 16.19 -15.41 19.09
N ASP A 306 17.38 -15.29 18.51
CA ASP A 306 18.36 -16.36 18.54
C ASP A 306 18.66 -16.75 19.99
N SER A 307 18.40 -18.01 20.33
CA SER A 307 18.73 -18.55 21.66
C SER A 307 20.24 -18.68 21.80
N GLU A 308 20.82 -18.22 22.91
CA GLU A 308 22.27 -18.34 23.17
C GLU A 308 22.76 -19.81 23.18
N GLU A 309 21.87 -20.75 23.48
CA GLU A 309 22.08 -22.18 23.31
C GLU A 309 21.04 -22.74 22.32
N PRO A 310 21.43 -23.04 21.06
CA PRO A 310 20.51 -23.61 20.10
C PRO A 310 20.10 -25.02 20.53
N ASP A 311 18.83 -25.21 20.85
CA ASP A 311 18.26 -26.54 21.08
C ASP A 311 18.29 -27.31 19.76
N VAL A 312 19.28 -28.19 19.61
CA VAL A 312 19.52 -29.03 18.43
C VAL A 312 18.33 -29.98 18.13
N SER A 313 17.38 -30.11 19.07
CA SER A 313 16.16 -30.90 18.88
C SER A 313 14.98 -30.13 18.30
N ASN A 314 15.03 -28.79 18.28
CA ASN A 314 13.93 -27.95 17.80
C ASN A 314 14.25 -27.43 16.38
N THR A 315 13.39 -27.75 15.42
CA THR A 315 13.51 -27.20 14.07
C THR A 315 13.12 -25.73 14.13
N PRO A 316 13.96 -24.78 13.66
CA PRO A 316 13.62 -23.37 13.70
C PRO A 316 12.34 -23.13 12.91
N LYS A 317 11.40 -22.42 13.53
CA LYS A 317 10.15 -22.04 12.87
C LYS A 317 10.43 -20.89 11.89
N PRO A 318 9.67 -20.79 10.79
CA PRO A 318 9.78 -19.66 9.90
C PRO A 318 9.17 -18.40 10.53
N ASP A 319 9.77 -17.26 10.21
CA ASP A 319 9.12 -15.96 10.36
C ASP A 319 7.97 -15.85 9.34
N LEU A 320 6.82 -15.34 9.78
CA LEU A 320 5.64 -15.18 8.95
C LEU A 320 5.23 -13.71 8.87
N ILE A 321 4.91 -13.26 7.66
CA ILE A 321 4.28 -11.96 7.45
C ILE A 321 2.85 -12.03 7.96
N THR A 322 2.55 -11.24 8.98
CA THR A 322 1.26 -11.23 9.68
C THR A 322 0.35 -10.14 9.17
N HIS A 323 0.87 -9.00 8.72
CA HIS A 323 0.08 -7.87 8.24
C HIS A 323 0.71 -7.23 7.01
N VAL A 324 -0.12 -6.90 6.02
CA VAL A 324 0.26 -6.12 4.85
C VAL A 324 -0.80 -5.07 4.60
N ALA A 325 -0.40 -3.80 4.56
CA ALA A 325 -1.26 -2.69 4.14
C ALA A 325 -0.60 -1.93 2.99
N VAL A 326 -1.41 -1.52 2.01
CA VAL A 326 -0.98 -0.72 0.87
C VAL A 326 -1.71 0.60 0.92
N ASP A 327 -0.97 1.66 1.22
CA ASP A 327 -1.48 2.97 1.51
C ASP A 327 -0.94 4.03 0.52
N PRO A 328 -1.59 5.19 0.44
CA PRO A 328 -1.04 6.33 -0.29
C PRO A 328 0.38 6.67 0.18
N LEU A 329 1.29 6.96 -0.76
CA LEU A 329 2.69 7.32 -0.44
C LEU A 329 2.84 8.66 0.33
N THR A 330 1.73 9.38 0.51
CA THR A 330 1.61 10.59 1.33
C THR A 330 1.32 10.30 2.80
N MET A 331 0.92 9.07 3.15
CA MET A 331 0.67 8.64 4.52
C MET A 331 1.94 8.72 5.37
N HIS A 332 1.80 9.11 6.63
CA HIS A 332 2.89 9.06 7.60
C HIS A 332 2.94 7.69 8.27
N ASP A 333 4.15 7.17 8.50
CA ASP A 333 4.39 5.86 9.11
C ASP A 333 3.64 5.68 10.44
N LYS A 334 3.57 6.74 11.27
CA LYS A 334 2.81 6.71 12.54
C LYS A 334 1.32 6.37 12.38
N ASP A 335 0.71 6.76 11.26
CA ASP A 335 -0.72 6.58 11.02
C ASP A 335 -1.04 5.12 10.62
N ALA A 336 -0.02 4.30 10.33
CA ALA A 336 -0.16 2.90 9.96
C ALA A 336 -0.30 1.94 11.17
N LEU A 337 0.11 2.37 12.37
CA LEU A 337 0.03 1.53 13.57
C LEU A 337 -1.40 1.16 13.97
N PRO A 338 -2.37 2.11 14.05
CA PRO A 338 -3.72 1.76 14.46
C PRO A 338 -4.40 0.74 13.53
N PRO A 339 -4.34 0.87 12.17
CA PRO A 339 -4.83 -0.17 11.26
C PRO A 339 -4.17 -1.53 11.47
N ALA A 340 -2.85 -1.59 11.66
CA ALA A 340 -2.13 -2.84 11.84
C ALA A 340 -2.51 -3.54 13.15
N PHE A 341 -2.67 -2.80 14.24
CA PHE A 341 -3.14 -3.35 15.51
C PHE A 341 -4.59 -3.82 15.42
N ASN A 342 -5.47 -3.04 14.80
CA ASN A 342 -6.87 -3.45 14.64
C ASN A 342 -6.99 -4.75 13.82
N ASP A 343 -6.20 -4.89 12.75
CA ASP A 343 -6.17 -6.10 11.90
C ASP A 343 -5.69 -7.33 12.69
N THR A 344 -4.54 -7.21 13.35
CA THR A 344 -3.94 -8.33 14.09
C THR A 344 -4.75 -8.71 15.34
N GLU A 345 -5.39 -7.75 15.99
CA GLU A 345 -6.29 -7.99 17.13
C GLU A 345 -7.56 -8.74 16.71
N GLN A 346 -8.20 -8.35 15.60
CA GLN A 346 -9.37 -9.05 15.07
C GLN A 346 -9.08 -10.52 14.72
N ARG A 347 -7.83 -10.81 14.36
CA ARG A 347 -7.35 -12.16 14.01
C ARG A 347 -6.77 -12.92 15.20
N GLY A 348 -6.70 -12.31 16.38
CA GLY A 348 -6.15 -12.95 17.59
C GLY A 348 -4.63 -13.15 17.56
N ILE A 349 -3.92 -12.43 16.71
CA ILE A 349 -2.45 -12.52 16.52
C ILE A 349 -1.74 -11.19 16.84
N LYS A 350 -2.36 -10.36 17.69
CA LYS A 350 -1.79 -9.08 18.14
C LYS A 350 -0.45 -9.32 18.86
N PRO A 351 0.61 -8.53 18.56
CA PRO A 351 1.88 -8.63 19.28
C PRO A 351 1.76 -8.12 20.72
N GLN A 352 2.63 -8.62 21.58
CA GLN A 352 2.93 -8.04 22.89
C GLN A 352 4.07 -7.00 22.77
N THR A 353 5.05 -7.28 21.93
CA THR A 353 6.17 -6.38 21.62
C THR A 353 6.25 -6.15 20.12
N LEU A 354 6.29 -4.89 19.71
CA LEU A 354 6.47 -4.47 18.33
C LEU A 354 7.80 -3.74 18.17
N LEU A 355 8.74 -4.33 17.43
CA LEU A 355 9.94 -3.64 16.98
C LEU A 355 9.60 -2.77 15.77
N ALA A 356 10.02 -1.51 15.78
CA ALA A 356 9.79 -0.62 14.66
C ALA A 356 10.91 0.41 14.52
N ASP A 357 11.01 0.97 13.33
CA ASP A 357 11.99 2.00 13.03
C ASP A 357 11.72 3.31 13.78
N SER A 358 12.70 4.21 13.81
CA SER A 358 12.62 5.48 14.56
C SER A 358 11.45 6.41 14.16
N HIS A 359 10.82 6.19 13.00
CA HIS A 359 9.62 6.91 12.56
C HIS A 359 8.36 6.50 13.34
N TYR A 360 8.37 5.31 13.94
CA TYR A 360 7.31 4.77 14.78
C TYR A 360 7.52 5.07 16.28
N GLY A 361 8.62 5.74 16.64
CA GLY A 361 8.98 6.05 18.02
C GLY A 361 8.46 7.36 18.58
N SER A 362 7.41 7.93 17.99
CA SER A 362 6.84 9.18 18.50
C SER A 362 6.04 8.94 19.79
N THR A 363 5.87 9.97 20.63
CA THR A 363 5.06 9.85 21.86
C THR A 363 3.64 9.36 21.57
N GLU A 364 3.03 9.88 20.51
CA GLU A 364 1.70 9.47 20.05
C GLU A 364 1.65 7.97 19.70
N CYS A 365 2.69 7.44 19.03
CA CYS A 365 2.78 6.02 18.73
C CYS A 365 2.89 5.18 19.99
N ILE A 366 3.75 5.57 20.93
CA ILE A 366 3.98 4.85 22.18
C ILE A 366 2.69 4.81 23.02
N GLU A 367 2.02 5.95 23.17
CA GLU A 367 0.71 6.03 23.84
C GLU A 367 -0.31 5.11 23.16
N ASN A 368 -0.35 5.10 21.83
CA ASN A 368 -1.23 4.23 21.05
C ASN A 368 -0.96 2.73 21.24
N GLY A 369 0.32 2.35 21.43
CA GLY A 369 0.73 1.00 21.80
C GLY A 369 0.26 0.65 23.21
N CYS A 370 0.52 1.53 24.19
CA CYS A 370 0.11 1.34 25.58
C CYS A 370 -1.41 1.18 25.73
N GLU A 371 -2.22 1.96 25.01
CA GLU A 371 -3.69 1.84 25.00
C GLU A 371 -4.18 0.46 24.51
N ARG A 372 -3.34 -0.28 23.78
CA ARG A 372 -3.65 -1.59 23.21
C ARG A 372 -2.85 -2.73 23.82
N ASP A 373 -2.18 -2.49 24.95
CA ASP A 373 -1.30 -3.45 25.63
C ASP A 373 -0.15 -3.96 24.72
N VAL A 374 0.42 -3.09 23.88
CA VAL A 374 1.57 -3.38 23.01
C VAL A 374 2.76 -2.50 23.39
N GLU A 375 3.89 -3.13 23.70
CA GLU A 375 5.16 -2.43 23.90
C GLU A 375 5.80 -2.12 22.54
N ILE A 376 5.91 -0.83 22.20
CA ILE A 376 6.61 -0.40 20.98
C ILE A 376 8.07 -0.10 21.34
N VAL A 377 8.98 -0.84 20.72
CA VAL A 377 10.42 -0.65 20.86
C VAL A 377 10.96 -0.06 19.57
N SER A 378 11.42 1.18 19.65
CA SER A 378 11.97 1.88 18.49
C SER A 378 13.23 2.67 18.87
N PRO A 379 14.23 2.78 17.98
CA PRO A 379 15.38 3.62 18.21
C PRO A 379 14.99 5.10 18.40
N ALA A 380 15.60 5.77 19.37
CA ALA A 380 15.47 7.21 19.50
C ALA A 380 16.04 7.92 18.26
N GLN A 381 15.29 8.87 17.70
CA GLN A 381 15.78 9.67 16.57
C GLN A 381 16.97 10.54 17.00
N THR A 382 18.08 10.44 16.26
CA THR A 382 19.25 11.30 16.49
C THR A 382 18.85 12.78 16.41
N PRO A 383 19.03 13.58 17.47
CA PRO A 383 18.63 14.97 17.43
C PRO A 383 19.45 15.76 16.40
N LYS A 384 18.80 16.63 15.61
CA LYS A 384 19.46 17.45 14.57
C LYS A 384 20.62 18.31 15.13
N GLY A 385 20.55 18.69 16.41
CA GLY A 385 21.62 19.42 17.09
C GLY A 385 22.94 18.64 17.10
N LYS A 386 22.88 17.33 17.36
CA LYS A 386 24.05 16.44 17.42
C LYS A 386 24.79 16.41 16.08
N LEU A 387 24.03 16.31 14.99
CA LEU A 387 24.54 16.34 13.61
C LEU A 387 25.19 17.69 13.23
N GLN A 388 24.84 18.77 13.94
CA GLN A 388 25.40 20.11 13.74
C GLN A 388 26.53 20.44 14.73
N GLY A 389 26.98 19.47 15.55
CA GLY A 389 27.97 19.68 16.60
C GLY A 389 27.46 20.57 17.75
N LYS A 390 26.15 20.64 17.96
CA LYS A 390 25.51 21.38 19.04
C LYS A 390 25.08 20.42 20.15
N PHE A 391 25.06 20.92 21.37
CA PHE A 391 24.45 20.21 22.50
C PHE A 391 22.97 19.93 22.22
N THR A 392 22.53 18.78 22.69
CA THR A 392 21.20 18.21 22.61
C THR A 392 20.68 17.92 24.00
N LEU A 393 19.39 17.59 24.14
CA LEU A 393 18.80 17.26 25.44
C LEU A 393 19.52 16.10 26.15
N GLU A 394 20.10 15.16 25.40
CA GLU A 394 20.88 14.04 25.95
C GLU A 394 22.15 14.49 26.68
N ASP A 395 22.65 15.69 26.39
CA ASP A 395 23.85 16.25 27.02
C ASP A 395 23.53 16.98 28.34
N PHE A 396 22.24 17.16 28.67
CA PHE A 396 21.76 17.80 29.90
C PHE A 396 21.27 16.75 30.89
N GLU A 397 21.49 16.99 32.18
CA GLU A 397 20.91 16.14 33.23
C GLU A 397 19.43 16.54 33.43
N VAL A 398 18.57 15.54 33.56
CA VAL A 398 17.12 15.68 33.72
C VAL A 398 16.65 14.85 34.91
N ASP A 399 15.69 15.37 35.67
CA ASP A 399 15.04 14.66 36.78
C ASP A 399 13.92 13.70 36.30
N GLU A 400 13.31 13.00 37.26
CA GLU A 400 12.22 12.03 37.02
C GLU A 400 10.97 12.68 36.39
N GLU A 401 10.82 14.00 36.52
CA GLU A 401 9.72 14.80 35.98
C GLU A 401 10.07 15.40 34.60
N GLY A 402 11.29 15.14 34.11
CA GLY A 402 11.80 15.60 32.82
C GLY A 402 12.21 17.07 32.80
N CYS A 403 12.46 17.67 33.96
CA CYS A 403 13.02 19.01 34.11
C CYS A 403 14.55 18.96 34.13
N ILE A 404 15.19 19.93 33.48
CA ILE A 404 16.66 19.98 33.40
C ILE A 404 17.22 20.42 34.74
N THR A 405 18.11 19.62 35.31
CA THR A 405 18.79 19.89 36.59
C THR A 405 20.16 20.52 36.38
N CYS A 406 20.91 20.05 35.37
CA CYS A 406 22.25 20.55 35.06
C CYS A 406 22.48 20.65 33.54
N CYS A 407 23.29 21.63 33.12
CA CYS A 407 23.80 21.70 31.75
C CYS A 407 25.06 20.82 31.55
N PRO A 408 25.54 20.61 30.31
CA PRO A 408 26.73 19.81 30.02
C PRO A 408 28.02 20.32 30.69
N THR A 409 28.06 21.58 31.13
CA THR A 409 29.19 22.17 31.88
C THR A 409 28.99 22.15 33.39
N GLY A 410 27.93 21.50 33.89
CA GLY A 410 27.65 21.31 35.32
C GLY A 410 26.93 22.47 36.01
N GLN A 411 26.38 23.43 35.25
CA GLN A 411 25.67 24.59 35.80
C GLN A 411 24.18 24.31 35.97
N GLN A 412 23.60 24.83 37.07
CA GLN A 412 22.16 24.72 37.33
C GLN A 412 21.38 25.86 36.67
N PRO A 413 20.14 25.61 36.22
CA PRO A 413 19.30 26.65 35.63
C PRO A 413 18.81 27.64 36.69
N SER A 414 18.67 28.91 36.29
CA SER A 414 18.12 29.96 37.15
C SER A 414 16.59 29.91 37.23
N GLU A 415 15.94 29.45 36.16
CA GLU A 415 14.49 29.32 36.12
C GLU A 415 14.10 28.18 35.19
N THR A 416 13.13 27.38 35.62
CA THR A 416 12.53 26.30 34.83
C THR A 416 11.02 26.46 34.87
N SER A 417 10.39 26.48 33.70
CA SER A 417 8.93 26.54 33.58
C SER A 417 8.41 25.52 32.58
N VAL A 418 7.30 24.88 32.94
CA VAL A 418 6.59 23.91 32.11
C VAL A 418 5.24 24.51 31.74
N SER A 419 4.97 24.65 30.44
CA SER A 419 3.70 25.14 29.90
C SER A 419 3.17 24.16 28.86
N GLY A 420 2.35 23.22 29.32
CA GLY A 420 1.82 22.11 28.53
C GLY A 420 2.95 21.31 27.89
N VAL A 421 3.06 21.45 26.57
CA VAL A 421 3.95 20.71 25.67
C VAL A 421 5.36 21.35 25.63
N ARG A 422 5.58 22.46 26.35
CA ARG A 422 6.82 23.27 26.34
C ARG A 422 7.52 23.25 27.70
N LEU A 423 8.79 22.84 27.69
CA LEU A 423 9.75 23.07 28.76
C LEU A 423 10.61 24.28 28.35
N GLN A 424 10.68 25.29 29.22
CA GLN A 424 11.55 26.44 29.08
C GLN A 424 12.51 26.47 30.26
N VAL A 425 13.80 26.54 29.94
CA VAL A 425 14.89 26.55 30.92
C VAL A 425 15.77 27.76 30.64
N ILE A 426 16.01 28.56 31.67
CA ILE A 426 16.77 29.80 31.59
C ILE A 426 18.03 29.63 32.44
N PHE A 427 19.17 30.01 31.87
CA PHE A 427 20.45 30.12 32.56
C PHE A 427 20.84 31.60 32.66
N SER A 428 21.47 31.98 33.77
CA SER A 428 21.94 33.36 33.93
C SER A 428 23.07 33.67 32.95
N LYS A 429 23.08 34.91 32.45
CA LYS A 429 24.05 35.36 31.45
C LYS A 429 25.50 35.27 31.97
N GLU A 430 25.70 35.59 33.24
CA GLU A 430 27.00 35.53 33.93
C GLU A 430 27.57 34.10 33.95
N THR A 431 26.70 33.10 34.12
CA THR A 431 27.06 31.68 34.11
C THR A 431 27.37 31.17 32.71
N CYS A 432 26.70 31.69 31.68
CA CYS A 432 26.95 31.30 30.28
C CYS A 432 28.15 31.99 29.63
N GLU A 433 28.60 33.16 30.13
CA GLU A 433 29.75 33.90 29.57
C GLU A 433 31.12 33.42 30.11
N GLY A 434 31.16 32.77 31.28
CA GLY A 434 32.40 32.29 31.91
C GLY A 434 32.87 30.92 31.43
N ASP A 435 31.95 30.09 30.95
CA ASP A 435 32.25 28.80 30.34
C ASP A 435 32.37 28.97 28.83
N LEU A 436 33.26 28.22 28.18
CA LEU A 436 33.56 28.22 26.73
C LEU A 436 32.37 27.78 25.83
N LEU A 437 31.16 27.99 26.30
CA LEU A 437 29.98 27.98 25.48
C LEU A 437 29.99 29.27 24.66
N HIS A 438 30.29 29.19 23.36
CA HIS A 438 30.02 30.28 22.42
C HIS A 438 28.49 30.48 22.26
N PHE A 439 27.80 30.81 23.36
CA PHE A 439 26.41 31.25 23.38
C PHE A 439 26.41 32.78 23.25
N SER A 440 26.19 33.25 22.02
CA SER A 440 25.91 34.66 21.78
C SER A 440 24.42 34.92 22.04
N GLY A 441 24.05 35.09 23.32
CA GLY A 441 22.73 35.57 23.74
C GLY A 441 22.00 34.69 24.76
N PRO A 442 20.89 35.18 25.37
CA PRO A 442 20.08 34.40 26.30
C PRO A 442 19.60 33.09 25.67
N PHE A 443 19.77 32.00 26.40
CA PHE A 443 19.48 30.65 25.94
C PHE A 443 17.97 30.36 26.04
N PHE A 444 17.35 29.96 24.92
CA PHE A 444 15.95 29.54 24.85
C PHE A 444 15.86 28.09 24.38
N MET A 445 15.53 27.16 25.27
CA MET A 445 15.07 25.83 24.87
C MET A 445 13.54 25.83 24.72
N ARG A 446 13.06 25.38 23.55
CA ARG A 446 11.64 25.11 23.27
C ARG A 446 11.48 23.59 23.12
N LYS A 447 10.75 22.94 24.03
CA LYS A 447 10.19 21.60 23.78
C LYS A 447 8.83 21.76 23.09
N SER A 448 8.50 20.89 22.15
CA SER A 448 7.12 20.64 21.77
C SER A 448 6.89 19.14 21.98
N MET A 449 6.26 18.70 23.08
CA MET A 449 5.81 17.31 23.29
C MET A 449 4.94 16.72 22.15
N ALA A 450 4.53 17.49 21.14
CA ALA A 450 3.78 17.00 19.97
C ALA A 450 4.65 16.72 18.73
N SER A 451 5.98 16.91 18.79
CA SER A 451 6.86 16.55 17.68
C SER A 451 8.30 16.39 18.13
N SER A 452 8.94 15.32 17.64
CA SER A 452 10.38 15.05 17.64
C SER A 452 11.23 16.30 17.89
N GLY A 453 12.01 16.27 18.97
CA GLY A 453 12.77 17.38 19.53
C GLY A 453 13.37 18.33 18.48
N GLN A 454 12.76 19.50 18.36
CA GLN A 454 13.37 20.68 17.76
C GLN A 454 13.62 21.73 18.83
N ALA A 455 14.88 21.86 19.26
CA ALA A 455 15.37 23.14 19.78
C ALA A 455 15.58 24.07 18.58
N SER A 456 14.67 25.02 18.33
CA SER A 456 14.91 26.08 17.35
C SER A 456 15.68 27.23 17.98
N LEU A 457 16.85 27.54 17.42
CA LEU A 457 17.58 28.78 17.68
C LEU A 457 16.81 29.95 17.04
N ALA A 458 16.12 30.75 17.84
CA ALA A 458 15.72 32.09 17.43
C ALA A 458 16.73 33.08 18.02
N ARG A 459 17.28 33.95 17.16
CA ARG A 459 18.05 35.12 17.59
C ARG A 459 17.13 36.19 18.17
#